data_AF-A0A3M0CEI8-F1
#
_entry.id   AF-A0A3M0CEI8-F1
#
_cell.length_a   1.000
_cell.length_b   1.000
_cell.length_c   1.000
_cell.angle_alpha   90.00
_cell.angle_beta   90.00
_cell.angle_gamma   90.00
#
_symmetry.space_group_name_H-M   'P 1'
#
loop_
_entity.id
_entity.type
_entity.pdbx_description
1 polymer ?
#
loop_
_entity_poly.entity_id
_entity_poly.type
_entity_poly.pdbx_seq_one_letter_code
_entity_poly.pdbx_strand_id
1 'polypeptide(L)'
;MSETRDSKHGSTEVITFGCRLNAYESEVMRTHAARAGLDDAVIVNTCAVTAEAARQARQTIRRIARERPDARLVVTGCAAQVDPDSFARLDGVNAVIGNGEKLDGAMWDTLAKDARIKNTGAKESPITGVAEKDADPRGFLDAATPRVAVNDIFAVTETAGHLIDGFGDRARAFVQIQNGCNHRCTFCIIPYGRGNSRSVPMGGVVDQIKRLVDTGYGEVVLTGVDITSFGEDLPGTPSLGVLVQKILTHVPDLPRLRISSIDSIEVDGPLMDAITGETRVMPHLHLSLQAGDNMILKRMKRRHLREDAIHFCTAVRARRPEVVFGADIIAGFPTETDEMFANSLRLVEECDLTWLHVFPYSEREGTPAARIPNKVAKAVRKERAARLRAHGEARVKALFARRAGTRAEVLVERGGGGMATGHTEDFIPVTLTGDHRPGARVPVTLVHHDGRTMRGLEDGPDRAQGTGYTNGHTHGYGHGYAHGHGCEPGAKDGTA
;
A
#
# COMPACT_ATOMS: atom_id res chain seq x y z
N MET A 1 -2.88 7.17 49.39
CA MET A 1 -2.09 8.34 48.98
C MET A 1 -1.73 8.11 47.51
N SER A 2 -2.62 8.41 46.57
CA SER A 2 -2.76 9.72 45.90
C SER A 2 -1.44 10.25 45.38
N GLU A 3 -1.13 9.91 44.13
CA GLU A 3 -0.27 10.69 43.23
C GLU A 3 -0.84 10.60 41.80
N THR A 4 -1.77 11.53 41.55
CA THR A 4 -1.95 12.30 40.30
C THR A 4 -1.67 11.58 38.97
N ARG A 5 -2.73 10.96 38.41
CA ARG A 5 -2.89 10.91 36.95
C ARG A 5 -3.22 12.31 36.47
N ASP A 6 -2.21 13.03 36.02
CA ASP A 6 -2.40 14.25 35.25
C ASP A 6 -3.22 13.90 34.00
N SER A 7 -4.45 14.39 33.95
CA SER A 7 -5.35 14.21 32.82
C SER A 7 -4.75 14.94 31.62
N LYS A 8 -4.29 14.20 30.60
CA LYS A 8 -4.03 14.76 29.26
C LYS A 8 -5.35 15.27 28.66
N HIS A 9 -5.75 16.48 29.04
CA HIS A 9 -6.68 17.30 28.26
C HIS A 9 -5.92 17.84 27.04
N GLY A 10 -6.51 17.77 25.84
CA GLY A 10 -6.10 18.60 24.71
C GLY A 10 -5.29 17.96 23.56
N SER A 11 -5.57 16.72 23.13
CA SER A 11 -4.94 16.21 21.89
C SER A 11 -5.94 15.66 20.88
N THR A 12 -5.80 16.06 19.61
CA THR A 12 -6.53 15.51 18.47
C THR A 12 -6.09 14.06 18.17
N GLU A 13 -7.03 13.13 18.22
CA GLU A 13 -6.82 11.74 17.78
C GLU A 13 -7.30 11.58 16.33
N VAL A 14 -6.49 10.97 15.47
CA VAL A 14 -6.89 10.63 14.09
C VAL A 14 -6.92 9.11 13.95
N ILE A 15 -8.10 8.57 13.67
CA ILE A 15 -8.32 7.14 13.43
C ILE A 15 -8.55 6.95 11.94
N THR A 16 -7.65 6.18 11.32
CA THR A 16 -7.64 5.99 9.86
C THR A 16 -8.09 4.60 9.49
N PHE A 17 -9.03 4.52 8.55
CA PHE A 17 -9.43 3.27 7.90
C PHE A 17 -8.99 3.27 6.44
N GLY A 18 -8.69 2.08 5.90
CA GLY A 18 -8.55 1.89 4.46
C GLY A 18 -7.13 1.88 3.92
N CYS A 19 -6.91 2.68 2.88
CA CYS A 19 -5.71 2.60 2.04
C CYS A 19 -4.57 3.51 2.52
N ARG A 20 -3.38 3.31 1.94
CA ARG A 20 -2.18 4.12 2.22
C ARG A 20 -2.40 5.61 1.95
N LEU A 21 -3.21 5.93 0.93
CA LEU A 21 -3.58 7.31 0.61
C LEU A 21 -4.37 7.97 1.75
N ASN A 22 -5.31 7.25 2.37
CA ASN A 22 -6.01 7.76 3.55
C ASN A 22 -5.03 8.01 4.72
N ALA A 23 -4.02 7.17 4.89
CA ALA A 23 -3.02 7.34 5.95
C ALA A 23 -2.13 8.57 5.71
N TYR A 24 -1.71 8.80 4.47
CA TYR A 24 -1.03 10.05 4.08
C TYR A 24 -1.89 11.28 4.37
N GLU A 25 -3.15 11.28 3.91
CA GLU A 25 -4.09 12.39 4.13
C GLU A 25 -4.37 12.60 5.63
N SER A 26 -4.32 11.55 6.45
CA SER A 26 -4.46 11.66 7.91
C SER A 26 -3.33 12.43 8.59
N GLU A 27 -2.11 12.39 8.04
CA GLU A 27 -1.02 13.21 8.55
C GLU A 27 -1.21 14.70 8.19
N VAL A 28 -1.77 14.96 7.00
CA VAL A 28 -2.17 16.32 6.57
C VAL A 28 -3.21 16.87 7.54
N MET A 29 -4.26 16.08 7.80
CA MET A 29 -5.32 16.45 8.73
C MET A 29 -4.81 16.67 10.14
N ARG A 30 -3.87 15.83 10.62
CA ARG A 30 -3.27 15.98 11.96
C ARG A 30 -2.54 17.32 12.08
N THR A 31 -1.76 17.69 11.06
CA THR A 31 -1.04 18.97 11.01
C THR A 31 -2.01 20.15 11.00
N HIS A 32 -3.04 20.12 10.16
CA HIS A 32 -4.03 21.20 10.11
C HIS A 32 -4.85 21.32 11.40
N ALA A 33 -5.34 20.21 11.94
CA ALA A 33 -6.10 20.19 13.19
C ALA A 33 -5.27 20.73 14.36
N ALA A 34 -4.00 20.34 14.46
CA ALA A 34 -3.08 20.87 15.47
C ALA A 34 -2.84 22.37 15.30
N ARG A 35 -2.59 22.84 14.07
CA ARG A 35 -2.40 24.27 13.77
C ARG A 35 -3.65 25.10 14.09
N ALA A 36 -4.83 24.55 13.84
CA ALA A 36 -6.11 25.19 14.12
C ALA A 36 -6.44 25.22 15.63
N GLY A 37 -5.73 24.47 16.46
CA GLY A 37 -6.05 24.32 17.90
C GLY A 37 -7.31 23.49 18.14
N LEU A 38 -7.56 22.47 17.32
CA LEU A 38 -8.71 21.58 17.49
C LEU A 38 -8.44 20.55 18.61
N ASP A 39 -8.65 20.98 19.84
CA ASP A 39 -8.45 20.17 21.04
C ASP A 39 -9.63 19.23 21.34
N ASP A 40 -9.34 18.15 22.08
CA ASP A 40 -10.31 17.13 22.53
C ASP A 40 -11.19 16.55 21.41
N ALA A 41 -10.61 16.40 20.22
CA ALA A 41 -11.29 15.88 19.05
C ALA A 41 -10.81 14.48 18.64
N VAL A 42 -11.72 13.72 18.04
CA VAL A 42 -11.46 12.46 17.34
C VAL A 42 -11.89 12.62 15.88
N ILE A 43 -10.93 12.50 14.97
CA ILE A 43 -11.15 12.54 13.53
C ILE A 43 -11.18 11.09 13.02
N VAL A 44 -12.29 10.67 12.43
CA VAL A 44 -12.44 9.36 11.81
C VAL A 44 -12.36 9.49 10.29
N ASN A 45 -11.23 9.08 9.71
CA ASN A 45 -11.02 9.06 8.26
C ASN A 45 -11.50 7.72 7.67
N THR A 46 -12.67 7.74 7.05
CA THR A 46 -13.37 6.56 6.54
C THR A 46 -12.87 6.14 5.16
N CYS A 47 -13.09 4.87 4.82
CA CYS A 47 -12.72 4.31 3.52
C CYS A 47 -13.91 3.64 2.85
N ALA A 48 -14.05 3.87 1.53
CA ALA A 48 -15.08 3.25 0.70
C ALA A 48 -14.53 2.11 -0.17
N VAL A 49 -13.23 1.76 -0.08
CA VAL A 49 -12.57 0.72 -0.89
C VAL A 49 -13.08 -0.68 -0.55
N THR A 50 -13.51 -0.96 0.67
CA THR A 50 -14.16 -2.22 1.03
C THR A 50 -15.36 -1.93 1.94
N ALA A 51 -16.42 -2.74 1.82
CA ALA A 51 -17.57 -2.63 2.72
C ALA A 51 -17.19 -2.89 4.18
N GLU A 52 -16.19 -3.75 4.40
CA GLU A 52 -15.64 -4.05 5.72
C GLU A 52 -14.98 -2.82 6.37
N ALA A 53 -14.18 -2.06 5.62
CA ALA A 53 -13.57 -0.84 6.15
C ALA A 53 -14.63 0.20 6.55
N ALA A 54 -15.66 0.39 5.72
CA ALA A 54 -16.78 1.27 6.06
C ALA A 54 -17.56 0.78 7.31
N ARG A 55 -17.77 -0.54 7.43
CA ARG A 55 -18.42 -1.16 8.60
C ARG A 55 -17.62 -0.93 9.88
N GLN A 56 -16.31 -1.16 9.84
CA GLN A 56 -15.40 -0.96 10.97
C GLN A 56 -15.36 0.51 11.41
N ALA A 57 -15.37 1.45 10.46
CA ALA A 57 -15.44 2.88 10.76
C ALA A 57 -16.73 3.23 11.53
N ARG A 58 -17.90 2.77 11.06
CA ARG A 58 -19.18 3.00 11.76
C ARG A 58 -19.21 2.35 13.15
N GLN A 59 -18.63 1.17 13.33
CA GLN A 59 -18.51 0.54 14.65
C GLN A 59 -17.63 1.36 15.59
N THR A 60 -16.53 1.90 15.06
CA THR A 60 -15.61 2.73 15.83
C THR A 60 -16.24 4.06 16.23
N ILE A 61 -16.97 4.72 15.33
CA ILE A 61 -17.74 5.94 15.62
C ILE A 61 -18.71 5.71 16.78
N ARG A 62 -19.52 4.64 16.73
CA ARG A 62 -20.46 4.30 17.82
C ARG A 62 -19.76 3.97 19.15
N ARG A 63 -18.58 3.36 19.08
CA ARG A 63 -17.77 3.08 20.27
C ARG A 63 -17.27 4.37 20.90
N ILE A 64 -16.67 5.26 20.10
CA ILE A 64 -16.17 6.56 20.55
C ILE A 64 -17.28 7.41 21.17
N ALA A 65 -18.44 7.49 20.51
CA ALA A 65 -19.59 8.23 21.03
C ALA A 65 -20.06 7.75 22.42
N ARG A 66 -19.83 6.47 22.75
CA ARG A 66 -20.14 5.91 24.09
C ARG A 66 -19.02 6.08 25.10
N GLU A 67 -17.77 5.93 24.68
CA GLU A 67 -16.60 5.94 25.56
C GLU A 67 -16.08 7.36 25.84
N ARG A 68 -16.31 8.30 24.91
CA ARG A 68 -15.85 9.69 24.94
C ARG A 68 -16.98 10.63 24.49
N PRO A 69 -18.11 10.69 25.22
CA PRO A 69 -19.27 11.50 24.82
C PRO A 69 -18.95 13.00 24.72
N ASP A 70 -17.92 13.45 25.45
CA ASP A 70 -17.48 14.84 25.50
C ASP A 70 -16.51 15.23 24.37
N ALA A 71 -15.95 14.25 23.66
CA ALA A 71 -14.97 14.49 22.61
C ALA A 71 -15.64 14.91 21.29
N ARG A 72 -15.02 15.87 20.58
CA ARG A 72 -15.51 16.33 19.28
C ARG A 72 -15.26 15.26 18.22
N LEU A 73 -16.31 14.62 17.70
CA LEU A 73 -16.19 13.59 16.69
C LEU A 73 -16.43 14.16 15.28
N VAL A 74 -15.36 14.25 14.50
CA VAL A 74 -15.38 14.67 13.09
C VAL A 74 -15.21 13.44 12.20
N VAL A 75 -16.09 13.27 11.23
CA VAL A 75 -16.07 12.14 10.29
C VAL A 75 -15.75 12.62 8.89
N THR A 76 -14.83 11.97 8.20
CA THR A 76 -14.41 12.33 6.84
C THR A 76 -14.00 11.10 6.02
N GLY A 77 -13.43 11.29 4.83
CA GLY A 77 -12.91 10.25 3.95
C GLY A 77 -13.93 9.76 2.93
N CYS A 78 -13.52 8.82 2.08
CA CYS A 78 -14.28 8.45 0.89
C CYS A 78 -15.70 7.93 1.20
N ALA A 79 -15.91 7.22 2.31
CA ALA A 79 -17.25 6.70 2.62
C ALA A 79 -18.18 7.82 3.10
N ALA A 80 -17.66 8.76 3.88
CA ALA A 80 -18.37 9.96 4.30
C ALA A 80 -18.67 10.90 3.13
N GLN A 81 -17.79 10.98 2.11
CA GLN A 81 -18.07 11.73 0.88
C GLN A 81 -19.22 11.12 0.07
N VAL A 82 -19.25 9.79 -0.04
CA VAL A 82 -20.25 9.08 -0.88
C VAL A 82 -21.63 9.08 -0.23
N ASP A 83 -21.69 8.97 1.09
CA ASP A 83 -22.96 8.84 1.84
C ASP A 83 -22.90 9.69 3.13
N PRO A 84 -22.85 11.02 3.01
CA PRO A 84 -22.64 11.91 4.14
C PRO A 84 -23.76 11.84 5.18
N ASP A 85 -25.01 11.78 4.72
CA ASP A 85 -26.19 11.78 5.58
C ASP A 85 -26.22 10.59 6.53
N SER A 86 -25.82 9.39 6.08
CA SER A 86 -25.82 8.24 6.96
C SER A 86 -24.74 8.29 8.04
N PHE A 87 -23.64 9.01 7.81
CA PHE A 87 -22.63 9.27 8.84
C PHE A 87 -23.07 10.38 9.78
N ALA A 88 -23.70 11.44 9.26
CA ALA A 88 -24.23 12.54 10.05
C ALA A 88 -25.34 12.09 11.03
N ARG A 89 -26.11 11.07 10.66
CA ARG A 89 -27.13 10.44 11.50
C ARG A 89 -26.59 9.55 12.62
N LEU A 90 -25.28 9.27 12.68
CA LEU A 90 -24.71 8.47 13.77
C LEU A 90 -24.61 9.30 15.05
N ASP A 91 -25.01 8.68 16.17
CA ASP A 91 -24.93 9.30 17.49
C ASP A 91 -23.50 9.78 17.79
N GLY A 92 -23.40 10.97 18.35
CA GLY A 92 -22.14 11.61 18.73
C GLY A 92 -21.36 12.26 17.59
N VAL A 93 -21.76 12.13 16.32
CA VAL A 93 -21.05 12.81 15.21
C VAL A 93 -21.36 14.31 15.20
N ASN A 94 -20.35 15.14 15.45
CA ASN A 94 -20.47 16.59 15.47
C ASN A 94 -20.37 17.21 14.09
N ALA A 95 -19.52 16.67 13.22
CA ALA A 95 -19.36 17.16 11.85
C ALA A 95 -19.02 16.05 10.86
N VAL A 96 -19.53 16.16 9.64
CA VAL A 96 -19.10 15.37 8.49
C VAL A 96 -18.48 16.29 7.47
N ILE A 97 -17.21 16.06 7.13
CA ILE A 97 -16.47 16.87 6.14
C ILE A 97 -16.09 16.02 4.93
N GLY A 98 -16.21 16.61 3.75
CA GLY A 98 -15.94 15.92 2.50
C GLY A 98 -14.46 15.63 2.29
N ASN A 99 -14.18 14.87 1.24
CA ASN A 99 -12.84 14.36 0.96
C ASN A 99 -11.90 15.44 0.40
N GLY A 100 -12.43 16.52 -0.19
CA GLY A 100 -11.64 17.68 -0.61
C GLY A 100 -11.35 18.61 0.56
N GLU A 101 -12.38 18.93 1.34
CA GLU A 101 -12.38 19.86 2.46
C GLU A 101 -11.43 19.42 3.57
N LYS A 102 -11.25 18.12 3.78
CA LYS A 102 -10.33 17.60 4.79
C LYS A 102 -8.87 18.01 4.57
N LEU A 103 -8.51 18.36 3.33
CA LEU A 103 -7.18 18.83 2.97
C LEU A 103 -7.07 20.35 2.99
N ASP A 104 -8.15 21.09 3.24
CA ASP A 104 -8.13 22.54 3.35
C ASP A 104 -7.92 22.98 4.81
N GLY A 105 -6.80 23.66 5.08
CA GLY A 105 -6.50 24.21 6.40
C GLY A 105 -7.58 25.17 6.93
N ALA A 106 -8.24 25.94 6.06
CA ALA A 106 -9.29 26.88 6.46
C ALA A 106 -10.53 26.15 7.01
N MET A 107 -10.80 24.93 6.54
CA MET A 107 -11.87 24.10 7.09
C MET A 107 -11.58 23.71 8.56
N TRP A 108 -10.32 23.39 8.86
CA TRP A 108 -9.90 23.05 10.23
C TRP A 108 -9.96 24.28 11.17
N ASP A 109 -9.55 25.46 10.69
CA ASP A 109 -9.70 26.72 11.43
C ASP A 109 -11.16 27.01 11.76
N THR A 110 -12.06 26.73 10.82
CA THR A 110 -13.51 26.88 10.98
C THR A 110 -14.05 25.92 12.04
N LEU A 111 -13.71 24.62 11.95
CA LEU A 111 -14.12 23.60 12.92
C LEU A 111 -13.60 23.87 14.33
N ALA A 112 -12.38 24.41 14.47
CA ALA A 112 -11.81 24.72 15.78
C ALA A 112 -12.58 25.86 16.47
N LYS A 113 -12.99 26.88 15.70
CA LYS A 113 -13.74 28.06 16.16
C LYS A 113 -15.22 27.81 16.40
N ASP A 114 -15.79 26.75 15.81
CA ASP A 114 -17.21 26.44 15.93
C ASP A 114 -17.59 26.03 17.37
N ALA A 115 -18.27 26.94 18.06
CA ALA A 115 -18.75 26.75 19.42
C ALA A 115 -19.86 25.70 19.54
N ARG A 116 -20.55 25.33 18.45
CA ARG A 116 -21.60 24.28 18.44
C ARG A 116 -21.03 22.88 18.49
N ILE A 117 -19.76 22.73 18.09
CA ILE A 117 -19.01 21.47 18.24
C ILE A 117 -18.60 21.29 19.71
N LYS A 118 -18.81 22.28 20.59
CA LYS A 118 -18.55 22.13 22.02
C LYS A 118 -19.61 21.26 22.69
N ASN A 119 -19.06 20.38 23.51
CA ASN A 119 -19.67 19.46 24.44
C ASN A 119 -20.93 19.98 25.16
N THR A 120 -22.10 19.51 24.75
CA THR A 120 -23.25 19.42 25.65
C THR A 120 -23.81 18.01 25.57
N GLY A 121 -23.66 17.26 26.65
CA GLY A 121 -24.31 15.97 26.91
C GLY A 121 -25.84 16.08 27.01
N ALA A 122 -26.49 16.76 26.08
CA ALA A 122 -27.92 16.85 25.97
C ALA A 122 -28.42 15.70 25.11
N LYS A 123 -29.04 14.71 25.77
CA LYS A 123 -29.85 13.66 25.17
C LYS A 123 -31.10 14.26 24.51
N GLU A 124 -30.99 14.92 23.38
CA GLU A 124 -32.17 15.24 22.56
C GLU A 124 -31.88 14.94 21.08
N SER A 125 -32.40 13.79 20.65
CA SER A 125 -32.68 13.51 19.24
C SER A 125 -33.99 14.23 18.90
N PRO A 126 -34.06 14.91 17.74
CA PRO A 126 -35.00 14.41 16.76
C PRO A 126 -34.47 14.50 15.32
N ILE A 127 -34.50 13.37 14.62
CA ILE A 127 -34.69 13.37 13.18
C ILE A 127 -36.19 13.50 12.94
N THR A 128 -36.63 14.66 12.44
CA THR A 128 -37.81 14.72 11.57
C THR A 128 -37.53 15.71 10.45
N GLY A 129 -37.67 15.23 9.20
CA GLY A 129 -37.90 16.09 8.05
C GLY A 129 -36.67 16.39 7.22
N VAL A 130 -36.58 15.71 6.07
CA VAL A 130 -35.88 16.22 4.90
C VAL A 130 -36.74 17.37 4.33
N ALA A 131 -36.08 18.49 4.06
CA ALA A 131 -36.49 19.66 3.27
C ALA A 131 -37.81 20.36 3.65
N GLU A 132 -37.73 21.60 4.12
CA GLU A 132 -38.42 22.73 3.47
C GLU A 132 -37.87 24.08 3.93
N LYS A 133 -38.18 25.08 3.12
CA LYS A 133 -37.72 26.46 3.12
C LYS A 133 -38.02 27.20 4.42
N ASP A 134 -37.22 28.23 4.66
CA ASP A 134 -37.44 29.38 5.55
C ASP A 134 -37.36 29.15 7.08
N ALA A 135 -36.27 29.70 7.64
CA ALA A 135 -36.09 30.30 8.96
C ALA A 135 -36.66 29.58 10.21
N ASP A 136 -35.76 29.12 11.08
CA ASP A 136 -36.06 28.74 12.48
C ASP A 136 -36.58 29.97 13.27
N PRO A 137 -37.79 29.91 13.87
CA PRO A 137 -38.37 30.99 14.68
C PRO A 137 -37.66 31.25 16.01
N ARG A 138 -36.55 30.56 16.32
CA ARG A 138 -35.80 30.73 17.57
C ARG A 138 -34.38 31.26 17.41
N GLY A 139 -33.98 31.78 16.25
CA GLY A 139 -32.82 32.67 16.17
C GLY A 139 -31.49 32.11 16.69
N PHE A 140 -31.25 30.80 16.56
CA PHE A 140 -29.99 30.14 16.96
C PHE A 140 -29.13 29.65 15.77
N LEU A 141 -29.46 30.07 14.54
CA LEU A 141 -28.69 29.77 13.34
C LEU A 141 -27.93 31.02 12.89
N ASP A 142 -26.62 31.04 13.12
CA ASP A 142 -25.69 31.77 12.24
C ASP A 142 -25.20 30.79 11.16
N ALA A 143 -25.12 31.27 9.92
CA ALA A 143 -25.04 30.54 8.65
C ALA A 143 -23.63 30.02 8.27
N ALA A 144 -22.62 30.22 9.12
CA ALA A 144 -21.22 30.13 8.67
C ALA A 144 -20.62 28.71 8.55
N THR A 145 -21.21 27.65 9.14
CA THR A 145 -20.69 26.27 8.93
C THR A 145 -21.80 25.22 9.05
N PRO A 146 -22.05 24.38 8.04
CA PRO A 146 -23.03 23.31 8.16
C PRO A 146 -22.44 22.10 8.91
N ARG A 147 -23.29 21.35 9.66
CA ARG A 147 -22.92 20.06 10.29
C ARG A 147 -22.41 19.03 9.26
N VAL A 148 -22.86 19.16 8.02
CA VAL A 148 -22.39 18.39 6.86
C VAL A 148 -21.78 19.38 5.87
N ALA A 149 -20.47 19.38 5.75
CA ALA A 149 -19.69 20.20 4.83
C ALA A 149 -19.04 19.30 3.78
N VAL A 150 -19.83 18.88 2.80
CA VAL A 150 -19.42 17.96 1.75
C VAL A 150 -19.79 18.58 0.41
N ASN A 151 -18.82 19.14 -0.32
CA ASN A 151 -19.08 19.69 -1.64
C ASN A 151 -19.03 18.60 -2.72
N ASP A 152 -19.38 19.00 -3.95
CA ASP A 152 -19.23 18.16 -5.12
C ASP A 152 -17.74 17.85 -5.39
N ILE A 153 -17.36 16.60 -5.14
CA ILE A 153 -15.99 16.13 -5.34
C ILE A 153 -15.53 16.21 -6.80
N PHE A 154 -16.46 16.29 -7.76
CA PHE A 154 -16.13 16.46 -9.18
C PHE A 154 -15.76 17.89 -9.56
N ALA A 155 -16.08 18.88 -8.71
CA ALA A 155 -15.67 20.27 -8.88
C ALA A 155 -14.21 20.53 -8.44
N VAL A 156 -13.60 19.61 -7.70
CA VAL A 156 -12.20 19.72 -7.28
C VAL A 156 -11.29 19.47 -8.49
N THR A 157 -10.48 20.46 -8.84
CA THR A 157 -9.56 20.44 -10.00
C THR A 157 -8.09 20.27 -9.63
N GLU A 158 -7.71 20.57 -8.38
CA GLU A 158 -6.30 20.51 -7.94
C GLU A 158 -6.09 19.46 -6.85
N THR A 159 -4.87 18.92 -6.77
CA THR A 159 -4.43 18.21 -5.57
C THR A 159 -4.00 19.26 -4.54
N ALA A 160 -4.47 19.16 -3.30
CA ALA A 160 -4.02 20.07 -2.26
C ALA A 160 -2.48 19.97 -2.16
N GLY A 161 -1.77 21.07 -2.37
CA GLY A 161 -0.30 21.14 -2.48
C GLY A 161 0.44 20.86 -1.18
N HIS A 162 -0.18 20.16 -0.23
CA HIS A 162 0.40 19.80 1.06
C HIS A 162 1.39 18.65 0.85
N LEU A 163 2.60 19.04 0.46
CA LEU A 163 3.78 18.19 0.46
C LEU A 163 4.22 18.03 1.92
N ILE A 164 3.75 16.98 2.59
CA ILE A 164 4.28 16.60 3.90
C ILE A 164 5.70 16.04 3.69
N ASP A 165 6.56 16.22 4.68
CA ASP A 165 7.85 15.53 4.82
C ASP A 165 7.64 14.04 5.13
N GLY A 166 6.92 13.34 4.25
CA GLY A 166 6.76 11.89 4.26
C GLY A 166 5.85 11.40 5.38
N PHE A 167 5.10 10.34 5.09
CA PHE A 167 4.42 9.57 6.13
C PHE A 167 4.84 8.11 5.96
N GLY A 168 5.04 7.41 7.08
CA GLY A 168 5.56 6.04 7.13
C GLY A 168 6.58 5.85 8.24
N ASP A 169 6.97 4.60 8.48
CA ASP A 169 8.11 4.24 9.33
C ASP A 169 9.35 5.02 8.83
N ARG A 170 10.31 5.41 9.68
CA ARG A 170 11.51 6.22 9.32
C ARG A 170 12.34 5.66 8.14
N ALA A 171 11.98 4.48 7.63
CA ALA A 171 12.58 3.82 6.48
C ALA A 171 11.96 4.18 5.12
N ARG A 172 10.63 4.40 5.03
CA ARG A 172 9.91 4.61 3.76
C ARG A 172 9.04 5.85 3.80
N ALA A 173 9.13 6.65 2.74
CA ALA A 173 8.22 7.77 2.52
C ALA A 173 7.23 7.48 1.38
N PHE A 174 5.94 7.72 1.61
CA PHE A 174 4.92 7.71 0.55
C PHE A 174 4.77 9.11 -0.05
N VAL A 175 4.84 9.21 -1.38
CA VAL A 175 4.65 10.44 -2.14
C VAL A 175 3.42 10.30 -3.01
N GLN A 176 2.37 11.06 -2.68
CA GLN A 176 1.15 11.12 -3.48
C GLN A 176 1.44 11.91 -4.76
N ILE A 177 1.37 11.25 -5.92
CA ILE A 177 1.56 11.90 -7.22
C ILE A 177 0.26 12.13 -7.97
N GLN A 178 -0.82 11.46 -7.56
CA GLN A 178 -2.11 11.44 -8.26
C GLN A 178 -3.25 11.15 -7.28
N ASN A 179 -4.42 11.73 -7.49
CA ASN A 179 -5.64 11.45 -6.71
C ASN A 179 -6.90 11.49 -7.61
N GLY A 180 -7.99 10.87 -7.16
CA GLY A 180 -9.18 10.69 -7.98
C GLY A 180 -8.96 9.72 -9.15
N CYS A 181 -9.96 9.51 -10.00
CA CYS A 181 -9.81 8.62 -11.15
C CYS A 181 -10.82 8.97 -12.23
N ASN A 182 -10.40 9.03 -13.49
CA ASN A 182 -11.28 9.23 -14.64
C ASN A 182 -11.88 7.90 -15.14
N HIS A 183 -11.20 6.80 -14.87
CA HIS A 183 -11.67 5.48 -15.27
C HIS A 183 -12.88 5.02 -14.45
N ARG A 184 -13.91 4.51 -15.14
CA ARG A 184 -15.23 4.19 -14.56
C ARG A 184 -15.45 2.67 -14.52
N CYS A 185 -14.60 1.94 -13.80
CA CYS A 185 -14.81 0.51 -13.55
C CYS A 185 -16.20 0.29 -12.96
N THR A 186 -16.93 -0.73 -13.42
CA THR A 186 -18.35 -0.91 -13.06
C THR A 186 -18.59 -1.22 -11.58
N PHE A 187 -17.57 -1.71 -10.86
CA PHE A 187 -17.64 -2.02 -9.42
C PHE A 187 -17.08 -0.92 -8.52
N CYS A 188 -16.42 0.09 -9.08
CA CYS A 188 -15.61 1.03 -8.31
C CYS A 188 -16.43 2.27 -7.93
N ILE A 189 -16.50 2.55 -6.62
CA ILE A 189 -17.16 3.76 -6.09
C ILE A 189 -16.19 4.95 -5.98
N ILE A 190 -14.89 4.74 -6.16
CA ILE A 190 -13.85 5.73 -5.86
C ILE A 190 -14.03 7.06 -6.59
N PRO A 191 -14.45 7.11 -7.87
CA PRO A 191 -14.74 8.39 -8.52
C PRO A 191 -15.74 9.28 -7.74
N TYR A 192 -16.73 8.68 -7.09
CA TYR A 192 -17.72 9.43 -6.30
C TYR A 192 -17.20 9.83 -4.90
N GLY A 193 -16.12 9.20 -4.43
CA GLY A 193 -15.48 9.55 -3.15
C GLY A 193 -14.26 10.46 -3.30
N ARG A 194 -13.64 10.51 -4.47
CA ARG A 194 -12.37 11.23 -4.72
C ARG A 194 -12.37 12.11 -5.97
N GLY A 195 -13.42 12.08 -6.78
CA GLY A 195 -13.57 12.92 -7.97
C GLY A 195 -12.76 12.42 -9.18
N ASN A 196 -12.61 13.32 -10.16
CA ASN A 196 -11.83 13.09 -11.36
C ASN A 196 -10.33 12.97 -11.07
N SER A 197 -9.58 12.40 -12.01
CA SER A 197 -8.12 12.30 -11.89
C SER A 197 -7.50 13.68 -11.78
N ARG A 198 -6.57 13.84 -10.85
CA ARG A 198 -5.77 15.04 -10.64
C ARG A 198 -4.35 14.64 -10.31
N SER A 199 -3.39 15.26 -10.98
CA SER A 199 -1.97 14.94 -10.87
C SER A 199 -1.23 16.06 -10.14
N VAL A 200 -0.19 15.69 -9.40
CA VAL A 200 0.75 16.67 -8.84
C VAL A 200 1.74 17.08 -9.94
N PRO A 201 2.01 18.38 -10.16
CA PRO A 201 3.02 18.82 -11.13
C PRO A 201 4.39 18.18 -10.87
N MET A 202 5.06 17.71 -11.93
CA MET A 202 6.31 16.93 -11.81
C MET A 202 7.40 17.63 -10.97
N GLY A 203 7.54 18.96 -11.10
CA GLY A 203 8.51 19.73 -10.31
C GLY A 203 8.26 19.60 -8.80
N GLY A 204 7.01 19.71 -8.37
CA GLY A 204 6.62 19.54 -6.97
C GLY A 204 6.91 18.13 -6.44
N VAL A 205 6.69 17.11 -7.27
CA VAL A 205 7.04 15.71 -6.94
C VAL A 205 8.55 15.56 -6.76
N VAL A 206 9.35 16.04 -7.72
CA VAL A 206 10.81 15.96 -7.66
C VAL A 206 11.36 16.67 -6.42
N ASP A 207 10.89 17.89 -6.14
CA ASP A 207 11.36 18.66 -5.00
C ASP A 207 10.97 18.04 -3.66
N GLN A 208 9.79 17.43 -3.56
CA GLN A 208 9.40 16.67 -2.37
C GLN A 208 10.32 15.45 -2.17
N ILE A 209 10.59 14.70 -3.24
CA ILE A 209 11.46 13.52 -3.17
C ILE A 209 12.87 13.90 -2.74
N LYS A 210 13.42 15.02 -3.25
CA LYS A 210 14.73 15.54 -2.78
C LYS A 210 14.74 15.76 -1.28
N ARG A 211 13.78 16.50 -0.73
CA ARG A 211 13.69 16.78 0.72
C ARG A 211 13.60 15.50 1.55
N LEU A 212 12.87 14.48 1.07
CA LEU A 212 12.76 13.19 1.75
C LEU A 212 14.09 12.44 1.75
N VAL A 213 14.80 12.44 0.63
CA VAL A 213 16.13 11.83 0.53
C VAL A 213 17.12 12.58 1.45
N ASP A 214 17.10 13.91 1.46
CA ASP A 214 17.94 14.74 2.33
C ASP A 214 17.68 14.50 3.82
N THR A 215 16.43 14.15 4.18
CA THR A 215 16.03 13.77 5.55
C THR A 215 16.48 12.35 5.93
N GLY A 216 16.96 11.57 4.96
CA GLY A 216 17.52 10.23 5.17
C GLY A 216 16.56 9.07 4.91
N TYR A 217 15.44 9.28 4.21
CA TYR A 217 14.56 8.17 3.83
C TYR A 217 15.27 7.21 2.85
N GLY A 218 15.24 5.91 3.18
CA GLY A 218 15.92 4.87 2.40
C GLY A 218 15.15 4.39 1.18
N GLU A 219 13.86 4.71 1.08
CA GLU A 219 13.00 4.37 -0.06
C GLU A 219 11.82 5.34 -0.17
N VAL A 220 11.51 5.73 -1.40
CA VAL A 220 10.33 6.51 -1.76
C VAL A 220 9.34 5.65 -2.52
N VAL A 221 8.07 5.72 -2.16
CA VAL A 221 6.98 5.00 -2.81
C VAL A 221 6.02 5.98 -3.49
N LEU A 222 5.93 5.95 -4.82
CA LEU A 222 4.96 6.73 -5.57
C LEU A 222 3.56 6.14 -5.40
N THR A 223 2.63 6.95 -4.91
CA THR A 223 1.26 6.52 -4.60
C THR A 223 0.19 7.42 -5.21
N GLY A 224 -1.00 6.85 -5.37
CA GLY A 224 -2.18 7.51 -5.90
C GLY A 224 -3.33 6.52 -6.03
N VAL A 225 -4.38 6.92 -6.75
CA VAL A 225 -5.56 6.07 -7.00
C VAL A 225 -5.39 5.26 -8.29
N ASP A 226 -4.99 5.92 -9.38
CA ASP A 226 -4.71 5.33 -10.71
C ASP A 226 -3.49 6.05 -11.27
N ILE A 227 -2.31 5.73 -10.72
CA ILE A 227 -1.07 6.46 -11.03
C ILE A 227 -0.62 6.30 -12.48
N THR A 228 -1.10 5.28 -13.19
CA THR A 228 -0.84 5.10 -14.62
C THR A 228 -1.53 6.16 -15.48
N SER A 229 -2.62 6.77 -15.01
CA SER A 229 -3.26 7.94 -15.64
C SER A 229 -2.64 9.27 -15.18
N PHE A 230 -1.43 9.26 -14.64
CA PHE A 230 -0.72 10.49 -14.26
C PHE A 230 -0.53 11.41 -15.46
N GLY A 231 -0.78 12.70 -15.23
CA GLY A 231 -0.44 13.79 -16.13
C GLY A 231 -1.42 14.05 -17.26
N GLU A 232 -2.48 13.26 -17.44
CA GLU A 232 -3.57 13.54 -18.40
C GLU A 232 -4.18 14.95 -18.23
N ASP A 233 -4.19 15.44 -16.99
CA ASP A 233 -4.73 16.75 -16.58
C ASP A 233 -3.67 17.88 -16.58
N LEU A 234 -2.40 17.57 -16.86
CA LEU A 234 -1.30 18.54 -16.83
C LEU A 234 -0.94 19.08 -18.24
N PRO A 235 -0.41 20.32 -18.33
CA PRO A 235 0.12 20.84 -19.59
C PRO A 235 1.18 19.93 -20.21
N GLY A 236 1.04 19.63 -21.50
CA GLY A 236 1.94 18.73 -22.23
C GLY A 236 1.75 17.24 -21.93
N THR A 237 0.75 16.88 -21.12
CA THR A 237 0.32 15.50 -20.85
C THR A 237 1.46 14.51 -20.57
N PRO A 238 2.37 14.80 -19.61
CA PRO A 238 3.49 13.92 -19.31
C PRO A 238 3.01 12.59 -18.74
N SER A 239 3.57 11.48 -19.20
CA SER A 239 3.23 10.15 -18.67
C SER A 239 3.89 9.86 -17.32
N LEU A 240 3.43 8.80 -16.64
CA LEU A 240 4.09 8.27 -15.44
C LEU A 240 5.56 7.91 -15.70
N GLY A 241 5.86 7.30 -16.85
CA GLY A 241 7.24 6.95 -17.21
C GLY A 241 8.15 8.16 -17.33
N VAL A 242 7.66 9.26 -17.90
CA VAL A 242 8.40 10.53 -17.96
C VAL A 242 8.64 11.09 -16.56
N LEU A 243 7.64 11.07 -15.67
CA LEU A 243 7.82 11.48 -14.28
C LEU A 243 8.93 10.65 -13.59
N VAL A 244 8.89 9.32 -13.73
CA VAL A 244 9.91 8.43 -13.15
C VAL A 244 11.30 8.76 -13.67
N GLN A 245 11.47 8.96 -14.98
CA GLN A 245 12.75 9.38 -15.56
C GLN A 245 13.24 10.73 -15.00
N LYS A 246 12.34 11.70 -14.83
CA LYS A 246 12.67 13.01 -14.25
C LYS A 246 13.10 12.89 -12.79
N ILE A 247 12.43 12.06 -11.99
CA ILE A 247 12.84 11.78 -10.61
C ILE A 247 14.25 11.20 -10.59
N LEU A 248 14.50 10.15 -11.36
CA LEU A 248 15.79 9.46 -11.41
C LEU A 248 16.94 10.35 -11.89
N THR A 249 16.65 11.29 -12.79
CA THR A 249 17.62 12.26 -13.34
C THR A 249 17.91 13.38 -12.34
N HIS A 250 16.88 13.94 -11.69
CA HIS A 250 17.02 15.12 -10.85
C HIS A 250 17.23 14.81 -9.37
N VAL A 251 17.13 13.54 -8.96
CA VAL A 251 17.42 13.06 -7.61
C VAL A 251 18.42 11.89 -7.69
N PRO A 252 19.69 12.14 -8.05
CA PRO A 252 20.68 11.09 -8.26
C PRO A 252 20.90 10.23 -7.01
N ASP A 253 20.82 10.84 -5.83
CA ASP A 253 21.05 10.19 -4.53
C ASP A 253 19.85 9.37 -4.01
N LEU A 254 18.74 9.32 -4.77
CA LEU A 254 17.57 8.52 -4.41
C LEU A 254 17.95 7.02 -4.33
N PRO A 255 17.90 6.38 -3.14
CA PRO A 255 18.40 5.01 -3.02
C PRO A 255 17.46 3.97 -3.63
N ARG A 256 16.17 4.11 -3.37
CA ARG A 256 15.12 3.20 -3.86
C ARG A 256 13.86 3.96 -4.22
N LEU A 257 13.31 3.65 -5.38
CA LEU A 257 12.03 4.11 -5.88
C LEU A 257 11.11 2.91 -6.07
N ARG A 258 10.00 2.89 -5.36
CA ARG A 258 8.94 1.90 -5.55
C ARG A 258 7.73 2.54 -6.17
N ILE A 259 7.13 1.83 -7.11
CA ILE A 259 5.89 2.22 -7.75
C ILE A 259 4.78 1.40 -7.09
N SER A 260 3.71 2.07 -6.65
CA SER A 260 2.53 1.38 -6.12
C SER A 260 1.71 0.71 -7.25
N SER A 261 0.44 0.42 -7.01
CA SER A 261 -0.39 -0.34 -7.96
C SER A 261 -0.48 0.34 -9.33
N ILE A 262 -0.22 -0.40 -10.40
CA ILE A 262 -0.32 0.06 -11.80
C ILE A 262 -1.32 -0.78 -12.59
N ASP A 263 -1.81 -0.24 -13.70
CA ASP A 263 -2.45 -1.02 -14.75
C ASP A 263 -1.42 -1.43 -15.81
N SER A 264 -1.25 -2.72 -16.06
CA SER A 264 -0.13 -3.22 -16.86
C SER A 264 -0.17 -2.78 -18.33
N ILE A 265 -1.37 -2.56 -18.88
CA ILE A 265 -1.53 -2.11 -20.26
C ILE A 265 -1.14 -0.65 -20.48
N GLU A 266 -1.12 0.15 -19.40
CA GLU A 266 -0.77 1.57 -19.44
C GLU A 266 0.72 1.83 -19.19
N VAL A 267 1.53 0.76 -19.08
CA VAL A 267 2.98 0.91 -18.94
C VAL A 267 3.58 1.36 -20.26
N ASP A 268 3.94 2.64 -20.33
CA ASP A 268 4.56 3.25 -21.49
C ASP A 268 6.04 2.87 -21.64
N GLY A 269 6.63 3.14 -22.81
CA GLY A 269 8.03 2.84 -23.11
C GLY A 269 9.02 3.37 -22.06
N PRO A 270 8.95 4.68 -21.70
CA PRO A 270 9.78 5.25 -20.64
C PRO A 270 9.68 4.52 -19.30
N LEU A 271 8.48 4.11 -18.88
CA LEU A 271 8.30 3.36 -17.64
C LEU A 271 8.83 1.92 -17.76
N MET A 272 8.61 1.26 -18.91
CA MET A 272 9.16 -0.07 -19.17
C MET A 272 10.70 -0.07 -19.10
N ASP A 273 11.34 0.95 -19.66
CA ASP A 273 12.79 1.12 -19.60
C ASP A 273 13.29 1.36 -18.18
N ALA A 274 12.58 2.20 -17.40
CA ALA A 274 12.91 2.40 -15.99
C ALA A 274 12.73 1.11 -15.17
N ILE A 275 11.62 0.39 -15.35
CA ILE A 275 11.32 -0.88 -14.65
C ILE A 275 12.40 -1.93 -14.93
N THR A 276 12.91 -1.99 -16.15
CA THR A 276 13.81 -3.09 -16.57
C THR A 276 15.29 -2.73 -16.54
N GLY A 277 15.63 -1.44 -16.60
CA GLY A 277 17.02 -0.97 -16.71
C GLY A 277 17.56 -0.20 -15.51
N GLU A 278 16.71 0.33 -14.63
CA GLU A 278 17.13 1.12 -13.48
C GLU A 278 17.12 0.30 -12.17
N THR A 279 18.28 0.20 -11.52
CA THR A 279 18.44 -0.55 -10.26
C THR A 279 17.75 0.13 -9.08
N ARG A 280 17.67 1.48 -9.10
CA ARG A 280 16.92 2.25 -8.09
C ARG A 280 15.43 1.98 -8.16
N VAL A 281 14.87 1.56 -9.31
CA VAL A 281 13.47 1.15 -9.42
C VAL A 281 13.33 -0.26 -8.90
N MET A 282 12.50 -0.44 -7.87
CA MET A 282 12.38 -1.72 -7.16
C MET A 282 11.74 -2.82 -8.03
N PRO A 283 12.29 -4.05 -8.05
CA PRO A 283 11.83 -5.19 -8.87
C PRO A 283 10.55 -5.84 -8.33
N HIS A 284 9.58 -5.03 -7.90
CA HIS A 284 8.30 -5.52 -7.44
C HIS A 284 7.18 -4.61 -7.92
N LEU A 285 6.31 -5.15 -8.76
CA LEU A 285 5.19 -4.44 -9.36
C LEU A 285 3.87 -5.01 -8.87
N HIS A 286 3.00 -4.15 -8.37
CA HIS A 286 1.66 -4.56 -7.96
C HIS A 286 0.67 -4.23 -9.08
N LEU A 287 -0.04 -5.23 -9.58
CA LEU A 287 -0.88 -5.11 -10.77
C LEU A 287 -2.37 -5.07 -10.42
N SER A 288 -3.08 -4.08 -10.95
CA SER A 288 -4.52 -3.89 -10.72
C SER A 288 -5.39 -4.80 -11.62
N LEU A 289 -5.14 -6.11 -11.64
CA LEU A 289 -5.70 -7.05 -12.62
C LEU A 289 -7.21 -7.30 -12.48
N GLN A 290 -7.70 -7.38 -11.24
CA GLN A 290 -9.09 -7.64 -10.83
C GLN A 290 -9.66 -9.01 -11.19
N ALA A 291 -9.42 -9.56 -12.38
CA ALA A 291 -9.89 -10.88 -12.80
C ALA A 291 -8.97 -11.47 -13.87
N GLY A 292 -9.03 -12.79 -14.09
CA GLY A 292 -8.30 -13.45 -15.16
C GLY A 292 -9.15 -13.90 -16.33
N ASP A 293 -10.40 -13.46 -16.45
CA ASP A 293 -11.30 -13.82 -17.55
C ASP A 293 -11.73 -12.60 -18.35
N ASN A 294 -11.60 -12.67 -19.68
CA ASN A 294 -11.89 -11.54 -20.57
C ASN A 294 -13.34 -11.06 -20.53
N MET A 295 -14.31 -11.97 -20.32
CA MET A 295 -15.71 -11.56 -20.22
C MET A 295 -15.96 -10.83 -18.90
N ILE A 296 -15.34 -11.28 -17.81
CA ILE A 296 -15.41 -10.60 -16.52
C ILE A 296 -14.70 -9.24 -16.58
N LEU A 297 -13.49 -9.17 -17.14
CA LEU A 297 -12.75 -7.93 -17.34
C LEU A 297 -13.55 -6.91 -18.16
N LYS A 298 -14.19 -7.36 -19.26
CA LYS A 298 -15.08 -6.52 -20.07
C LYS A 298 -16.27 -6.00 -19.26
N ARG A 299 -16.94 -6.84 -18.46
CA ARG A 299 -18.07 -6.43 -17.60
C ARG A 299 -17.63 -5.53 -16.44
N MET A 300 -16.39 -5.69 -15.97
CA MET A 300 -15.73 -4.78 -15.03
C MET A 300 -15.35 -3.44 -15.67
N LYS A 301 -15.37 -3.36 -17.01
CA LYS A 301 -14.89 -2.26 -17.84
C LYS A 301 -13.39 -2.00 -17.65
N ARG A 302 -12.58 -3.06 -17.59
CA ARG A 302 -11.11 -2.95 -17.52
C ARG A 302 -10.52 -2.52 -18.88
N ARG A 303 -9.35 -1.88 -18.84
CA ARG A 303 -8.58 -1.44 -20.01
C ARG A 303 -7.83 -2.60 -20.68
N HIS A 304 -7.47 -3.60 -19.87
CA HIS A 304 -6.69 -4.75 -20.29
C HIS A 304 -7.53 -6.02 -20.45
N LEU A 305 -7.05 -6.91 -21.31
CA LEU A 305 -7.41 -8.31 -21.39
C LEU A 305 -6.43 -9.16 -20.56
N ARG A 306 -6.79 -10.43 -20.36
CA ARG A 306 -5.96 -11.44 -19.70
C ARG A 306 -4.60 -11.59 -20.40
N GLU A 307 -4.63 -11.64 -21.73
CA GLU A 307 -3.43 -11.84 -22.55
C GLU A 307 -2.46 -10.67 -22.43
N ASP A 308 -2.96 -9.44 -22.29
CA ASP A 308 -2.14 -8.25 -22.09
C ASP A 308 -1.34 -8.33 -20.78
N ALA A 309 -1.97 -8.81 -19.70
CA ALA A 309 -1.30 -9.01 -18.42
C ALA A 309 -0.20 -10.08 -18.50
N ILE A 310 -0.48 -11.20 -19.19
CA ILE A 310 0.50 -12.27 -19.41
C ILE A 310 1.68 -11.78 -20.26
N HIS A 311 1.38 -11.05 -21.34
CA HIS A 311 2.40 -10.48 -22.21
C HIS A 311 3.29 -9.51 -21.45
N PHE A 312 2.71 -8.60 -20.67
CA PHE A 312 3.46 -7.67 -19.83
C PHE A 312 4.39 -8.40 -18.86
N CYS A 313 3.87 -9.35 -18.08
CA CYS A 313 4.68 -10.08 -17.10
C CYS A 313 5.83 -10.85 -17.77
N THR A 314 5.55 -11.45 -18.94
CA THR A 314 6.56 -12.17 -19.73
C THR A 314 7.64 -11.22 -20.25
N ALA A 315 7.25 -10.08 -20.83
CA ALA A 315 8.17 -9.10 -21.40
C ALA A 315 9.09 -8.47 -20.34
N VAL A 316 8.55 -8.12 -19.17
CA VAL A 316 9.35 -7.57 -18.07
C VAL A 316 10.30 -8.65 -17.54
N ARG A 317 9.83 -9.88 -17.29
CA ARG A 317 10.67 -10.96 -16.76
C ARG A 317 11.78 -11.38 -17.72
N ALA A 318 11.57 -11.28 -19.03
CA ALA A 318 12.60 -11.52 -20.03
C ALA A 318 13.77 -10.53 -19.93
N ARG A 319 13.51 -9.29 -19.49
CA ARG A 319 14.52 -8.23 -19.31
C ARG A 319 15.03 -8.12 -17.88
N ARG A 320 14.21 -8.50 -16.90
CA ARG A 320 14.49 -8.41 -15.46
C ARG A 320 14.02 -9.69 -14.74
N PRO A 321 14.82 -10.78 -14.77
CA PRO A 321 14.39 -12.10 -14.32
C PRO A 321 13.98 -12.19 -12.84
N GLU A 322 14.52 -11.32 -11.99
CA GLU A 322 14.25 -11.26 -10.56
C GLU A 322 12.97 -10.52 -10.19
N VAL A 323 12.26 -9.93 -11.15
CA VAL A 323 11.02 -9.19 -10.91
C VAL A 323 9.93 -10.06 -10.26
N VAL A 324 9.26 -9.49 -9.26
CA VAL A 324 8.12 -10.09 -8.58
C VAL A 324 6.84 -9.31 -8.89
N PHE A 325 5.75 -10.02 -9.17
CA PHE A 325 4.45 -9.41 -9.40
C PHE A 325 3.50 -9.70 -8.26
N GLY A 326 2.90 -8.64 -7.72
CA GLY A 326 1.71 -8.66 -6.87
C GLY A 326 0.46 -8.41 -7.69
N ALA A 327 -0.73 -8.72 -7.18
CA ALA A 327 -1.97 -8.31 -7.84
C ALA A 327 -3.17 -8.14 -6.90
N ASP A 328 -4.09 -7.26 -7.31
CA ASP A 328 -5.44 -7.18 -6.75
C ASP A 328 -6.39 -8.07 -7.58
N ILE A 329 -7.16 -8.94 -6.93
CA ILE A 329 -8.15 -9.82 -7.58
C ILE A 329 -9.49 -9.77 -6.85
N ILE A 330 -10.59 -9.67 -7.60
CA ILE A 330 -11.96 -9.70 -7.10
C ILE A 330 -12.59 -11.04 -7.46
N ALA A 331 -12.99 -11.81 -6.45
CA ALA A 331 -13.62 -13.12 -6.64
C ALA A 331 -15.15 -13.01 -6.62
N GLY A 332 -15.83 -13.68 -7.56
CA GLY A 332 -17.29 -13.79 -7.55
C GLY A 332 -18.00 -12.53 -8.04
N PHE A 333 -17.40 -11.82 -9.00
CA PHE A 333 -18.07 -10.72 -9.70
C PHE A 333 -19.42 -11.22 -10.29
N PRO A 334 -20.47 -10.37 -10.39
CA PRO A 334 -21.74 -10.79 -10.97
C PRO A 334 -21.51 -11.46 -12.33
N THR A 335 -22.24 -12.54 -12.62
CA THR A 335 -22.11 -13.41 -13.81
C THR A 335 -20.87 -14.32 -13.91
N GLU A 336 -19.98 -14.34 -12.92
CA GLU A 336 -18.79 -15.21 -12.93
C GLU A 336 -19.15 -16.70 -12.76
N THR A 337 -18.86 -17.49 -13.79
CA THR A 337 -19.02 -18.96 -13.79
C THR A 337 -17.79 -19.65 -13.20
N ASP A 338 -17.85 -20.97 -12.99
CA ASP A 338 -16.71 -21.74 -12.51
C ASP A 338 -15.53 -21.76 -13.49
N GLU A 339 -15.81 -21.78 -14.79
CA GLU A 339 -14.79 -21.70 -15.84
C GLU A 339 -14.07 -20.35 -15.84
N MET A 340 -14.82 -19.25 -15.73
CA MET A 340 -14.26 -17.90 -15.62
C MET A 340 -13.41 -17.73 -14.35
N PHE A 341 -13.85 -18.35 -13.25
CA PHE A 341 -13.04 -18.38 -12.03
C PHE A 341 -11.76 -19.21 -12.21
N ALA A 342 -11.83 -20.35 -12.89
CA ALA A 342 -10.66 -21.18 -13.20
C ALA A 342 -9.63 -20.43 -14.06
N ASN A 343 -10.07 -19.57 -14.99
CA ASN A 343 -9.19 -18.65 -15.72
C ASN A 343 -8.40 -17.71 -14.78
N SER A 344 -9.03 -17.23 -13.70
CA SER A 344 -8.36 -16.38 -12.71
C SER A 344 -7.31 -17.15 -11.90
N LEU A 345 -7.54 -18.43 -11.61
CA LEU A 345 -6.52 -19.30 -11.00
C LEU A 345 -5.34 -19.54 -11.95
N ARG A 346 -5.61 -19.82 -13.23
CA ARG A 346 -4.56 -19.97 -14.25
C ARG A 346 -3.71 -18.71 -14.40
N LEU A 347 -4.33 -17.53 -14.41
CA LEU A 347 -3.61 -16.26 -14.52
C LEU A 347 -2.58 -16.07 -13.38
N VAL A 348 -2.91 -16.53 -12.16
CA VAL A 348 -1.98 -16.49 -11.02
C VAL A 348 -0.73 -17.32 -11.30
N GLU A 349 -0.87 -18.47 -11.95
CA GLU A 349 0.25 -19.35 -12.30
C GLU A 349 1.06 -18.80 -13.48
N GLU A 350 0.39 -18.38 -14.55
CA GLU A 350 1.03 -17.92 -15.79
C GLU A 350 1.84 -16.64 -15.60
N CYS A 351 1.34 -15.71 -14.80
CA CYS A 351 2.07 -14.49 -14.46
C CYS A 351 3.02 -14.66 -13.27
N ASP A 352 3.01 -15.82 -12.59
CA ASP A 352 3.67 -16.04 -11.29
C ASP A 352 3.33 -14.93 -10.28
N LEU A 353 2.03 -14.73 -10.05
CA LEU A 353 1.54 -13.70 -9.13
C LEU A 353 1.71 -14.15 -7.68
N THR A 354 2.37 -13.30 -6.91
CA THR A 354 2.53 -13.41 -5.46
C THR A 354 1.73 -12.30 -4.77
N TRP A 355 1.79 -12.21 -3.43
CA TRP A 355 1.23 -11.08 -2.67
C TRP A 355 -0.19 -10.67 -3.07
N LEU A 356 -1.06 -11.66 -3.29
CA LEU A 356 -2.41 -11.42 -3.81
C LEU A 356 -3.29 -10.72 -2.78
N HIS A 357 -3.80 -9.55 -3.14
CA HIS A 357 -4.90 -8.92 -2.42
C HIS A 357 -6.23 -9.37 -3.02
N VAL A 358 -6.81 -10.40 -2.40
CA VAL A 358 -8.06 -11.00 -2.88
C VAL A 358 -9.25 -10.44 -2.11
N PHE A 359 -10.23 -9.91 -2.84
CA PHE A 359 -11.48 -9.38 -2.29
C PHE A 359 -12.67 -10.18 -2.83
N PRO A 360 -13.54 -10.74 -1.98
CA PRO A 360 -14.85 -11.18 -2.44
C PRO A 360 -15.62 -9.96 -2.98
N TYR A 361 -16.29 -10.11 -4.13
CA TYR A 361 -17.10 -9.03 -4.68
C TYR A 361 -18.18 -8.61 -3.66
N SER A 362 -18.23 -7.30 -3.43
CA SER A 362 -19.21 -6.65 -2.57
C SER A 362 -19.96 -5.62 -3.38
N GLU A 363 -21.28 -5.74 -3.40
CA GLU A 363 -22.15 -4.73 -3.99
C GLU A 363 -21.91 -3.38 -3.30
N ARG A 364 -21.91 -2.31 -4.11
CA ARG A 364 -21.92 -0.94 -3.63
C ARG A 364 -23.05 -0.20 -4.31
N GLU A 365 -23.93 0.39 -3.51
CA GLU A 365 -24.98 1.24 -4.00
C GLU A 365 -24.42 2.33 -4.92
N GLY A 366 -25.15 2.66 -5.97
CA GLY A 366 -24.71 3.61 -7.01
C GLY A 366 -23.78 3.04 -8.09
N THR A 367 -23.18 1.86 -7.91
CA THR A 367 -22.29 1.28 -8.94
C THR A 367 -23.06 0.51 -10.03
N PRO A 368 -22.61 0.54 -11.31
CA PRO A 368 -23.22 -0.26 -12.37
C PRO A 368 -23.24 -1.76 -12.09
N ALA A 369 -22.16 -2.31 -11.50
CA ALA A 369 -22.06 -3.73 -11.17
C ALA A 369 -23.08 -4.16 -10.11
N ALA A 370 -23.50 -3.26 -9.21
CA ALA A 370 -24.55 -3.56 -8.23
C ALA A 370 -25.91 -3.81 -8.88
N ARG A 371 -26.16 -3.29 -10.09
CA ARG A 371 -27.44 -3.45 -10.82
C ARG A 371 -27.53 -4.75 -11.65
N ILE A 372 -26.43 -5.48 -11.83
CA ILE A 372 -26.43 -6.74 -12.61
C ILE A 372 -27.26 -7.83 -11.90
N PRO A 373 -28.28 -8.45 -12.51
CA PRO A 373 -29.21 -9.35 -11.81
C PRO A 373 -28.58 -10.68 -11.37
N ASN A 374 -27.75 -11.30 -12.20
CA ASN A 374 -27.17 -12.63 -11.96
C ASN A 374 -25.97 -12.57 -10.99
N LYS A 375 -26.27 -12.39 -9.71
CA LYS A 375 -25.27 -12.35 -8.64
C LYS A 375 -24.77 -13.74 -8.29
N VAL A 376 -23.46 -13.88 -8.13
CA VAL A 376 -22.86 -15.08 -7.51
C VAL A 376 -23.20 -15.08 -6.02
N ALA A 377 -23.59 -16.23 -5.46
CA ALA A 377 -23.94 -16.35 -4.05
C ALA A 377 -22.75 -15.99 -3.13
N LYS A 378 -23.00 -15.28 -2.02
CA LYS A 378 -21.94 -14.81 -1.09
C LYS A 378 -21.02 -15.93 -0.60
N ALA A 379 -21.57 -17.12 -0.34
CA ALA A 379 -20.80 -18.30 0.07
C ALA A 379 -19.78 -18.71 -1.01
N VAL A 380 -20.19 -18.74 -2.27
CA VAL A 380 -19.31 -19.04 -3.42
C VAL A 380 -18.24 -17.97 -3.59
N ARG A 381 -18.58 -16.67 -3.44
CA ARG A 381 -17.56 -15.59 -3.50
C ARG A 381 -16.49 -15.77 -2.42
N LYS A 382 -16.89 -16.16 -1.20
CA LYS A 382 -15.98 -16.39 -0.08
C LYS A 382 -15.09 -17.61 -0.31
N GLU A 383 -15.64 -18.69 -0.83
CA GLU A 383 -14.90 -19.91 -1.20
C GLU A 383 -13.88 -19.62 -2.31
N ARG A 384 -14.30 -18.98 -3.40
CA ARG A 384 -13.42 -18.56 -4.49
C ARG A 384 -12.29 -17.65 -4.02
N ALA A 385 -12.62 -16.66 -3.18
CA ALA A 385 -11.61 -15.80 -2.59
C ALA A 385 -10.61 -16.56 -1.71
N ALA A 386 -11.05 -17.57 -0.95
CA ALA A 386 -10.17 -18.40 -0.14
C ALA A 386 -9.22 -19.23 -1.03
N ARG A 387 -9.72 -19.79 -2.14
CA ARG A 387 -8.91 -20.54 -3.11
C ARG A 387 -7.84 -19.68 -3.77
N LEU A 388 -8.17 -18.48 -4.23
CA LEU A 388 -7.19 -17.54 -4.79
C LEU A 388 -6.10 -17.18 -3.77
N ARG A 389 -6.47 -16.93 -2.50
CA ARG A 389 -5.47 -16.68 -1.44
C ARG A 389 -4.55 -17.87 -1.23
N ALA A 390 -5.10 -19.09 -1.16
CA ALA A 390 -4.29 -20.30 -1.04
C ALA A 390 -3.34 -20.50 -2.23
N HIS A 391 -3.76 -20.18 -3.46
CA HIS A 391 -2.86 -20.22 -4.63
C HIS A 391 -1.76 -19.15 -4.54
N GLY A 392 -2.09 -17.93 -4.13
CA GLY A 392 -1.10 -16.87 -3.89
C GLY A 392 -0.09 -17.25 -2.80
N GLU A 393 -0.53 -17.85 -1.69
CA GLU A 393 0.33 -18.36 -0.63
C GLU A 393 1.27 -19.46 -1.13
N ALA A 394 0.80 -20.34 -2.01
CA ALA A 394 1.64 -21.35 -2.65
C ALA A 394 2.71 -20.70 -3.55
N ARG A 395 2.36 -19.63 -4.30
CA ARG A 395 3.32 -18.87 -5.11
C ARG A 395 4.36 -18.15 -4.24
N VAL A 396 3.98 -17.59 -3.10
CA VAL A 396 4.91 -16.98 -2.14
C VAL A 396 5.90 -18.01 -1.59
N LYS A 397 5.43 -19.21 -1.22
CA LYS A 397 6.33 -20.30 -0.78
C LYS A 397 7.31 -20.70 -1.87
N ALA A 398 6.84 -20.80 -3.13
CA ALA A 398 7.71 -21.07 -4.26
C ALA A 398 8.74 -19.96 -4.50
N LEU A 399 8.36 -18.68 -4.34
CA LEU A 399 9.28 -17.55 -4.40
C LEU A 399 10.35 -17.66 -3.31
N PHE A 400 9.97 -17.91 -2.06
CA PHE A 400 10.93 -18.05 -0.96
C PHE A 400 11.91 -19.21 -1.19
N ALA A 401 11.42 -20.35 -1.70
CA ALA A 401 12.28 -21.47 -2.06
C ALA A 401 13.30 -21.11 -3.16
N ARG A 402 12.89 -20.34 -4.18
CA ARG A 402 13.80 -19.86 -5.24
C ARG A 402 14.81 -18.82 -4.77
N ARG A 403 14.45 -18.03 -3.75
CA ARG A 403 15.28 -16.95 -3.20
C ARG A 403 16.20 -17.43 -2.06
N ALA A 404 15.96 -18.61 -1.51
CA ALA A 404 16.86 -19.20 -0.52
C ALA A 404 18.27 -19.39 -1.12
N GLY A 405 19.28 -18.96 -0.39
CA GLY A 405 20.68 -18.97 -0.79
C GLY A 405 21.13 -17.76 -1.62
N THR A 406 20.23 -16.86 -2.02
CA THR A 406 20.62 -15.69 -2.82
C THR A 406 20.94 -14.48 -1.94
N ARG A 407 21.72 -13.55 -2.50
CA ARG A 407 21.98 -12.24 -1.87
C ARG A 407 20.82 -11.27 -2.11
N ALA A 408 20.55 -10.44 -1.13
CA ALA A 408 19.58 -9.35 -1.20
C ALA A 408 19.99 -8.22 -0.26
N GLU A 409 19.44 -7.02 -0.46
CA GLU A 409 19.59 -5.91 0.48
C GLU A 409 18.25 -5.65 1.18
N VAL A 410 18.24 -5.71 2.51
CA VAL A 410 17.04 -5.50 3.33
C VAL A 410 16.96 -4.04 3.77
N LEU A 411 15.88 -3.35 3.41
CA LEU A 411 15.54 -2.06 4.03
C LEU A 411 14.85 -2.33 5.36
N VAL A 412 15.50 -1.96 6.46
CA VAL A 412 15.00 -2.16 7.82
C VAL A 412 13.89 -1.16 8.12
N GLU A 413 12.72 -1.67 8.50
CA GLU A 413 11.54 -0.84 8.87
C GLU A 413 11.40 -0.70 10.37
N ARG A 414 11.69 -1.78 11.09
CA ARG A 414 11.61 -1.85 12.55
C ARG A 414 12.85 -2.55 13.06
N GLY A 415 13.41 -2.01 14.13
CA GLY A 415 14.53 -2.63 14.82
C GLY A 415 14.53 -2.26 16.30
N GLY A 416 15.27 -3.05 17.08
CA GLY A 416 15.42 -2.91 18.51
C GLY A 416 15.12 -4.21 19.24
N GLY A 417 15.79 -4.42 20.38
CA GLY A 417 15.62 -5.63 21.19
C GLY A 417 16.31 -6.85 20.61
N GLY A 418 17.41 -6.66 19.87
CA GLY A 418 18.21 -7.72 19.26
C GLY A 418 17.62 -8.35 18.00
N MET A 419 16.56 -7.76 17.45
CA MET A 419 15.91 -8.21 16.23
C MET A 419 15.48 -7.01 15.38
N ALA A 420 15.49 -7.19 14.06
CA ALA A 420 14.95 -6.24 13.12
C ALA A 420 14.12 -6.92 12.04
N THR A 421 13.19 -6.18 11.46
CA THR A 421 12.36 -6.62 10.32
C THR A 421 12.37 -5.59 9.23
N GLY A 422 12.38 -6.05 7.99
CA GLY A 422 12.38 -5.20 6.81
C GLY A 422 11.93 -5.98 5.58
N HIS A 423 12.10 -5.38 4.40
CA HIS A 423 11.87 -6.07 3.14
C HIS A 423 13.05 -5.91 2.19
N THR A 424 13.26 -6.91 1.34
CA THR A 424 14.18 -6.87 0.20
C THR A 424 13.68 -5.92 -0.90
N GLU A 425 14.51 -5.74 -1.93
CA GLU A 425 14.18 -5.00 -3.15
C GLU A 425 12.88 -5.49 -3.80
N ASP A 426 12.76 -6.82 -3.96
CA ASP A 426 11.61 -7.54 -4.51
C ASP A 426 10.48 -7.78 -3.48
N PHE A 427 10.53 -7.04 -2.37
CA PHE A 427 9.48 -6.97 -1.34
C PHE A 427 9.27 -8.26 -0.56
N ILE A 428 10.30 -9.08 -0.41
CA ILE A 428 10.26 -10.24 0.48
C ILE A 428 10.44 -9.78 1.92
N PRO A 429 9.52 -10.12 2.85
CA PRO A 429 9.68 -9.79 4.26
C PRO A 429 10.82 -10.61 4.88
N VAL A 430 11.73 -9.92 5.57
CA VAL A 430 12.93 -10.51 6.17
C VAL A 430 13.04 -10.13 7.64
N THR A 431 13.42 -11.11 8.46
CA THR A 431 13.86 -10.91 9.85
C THR A 431 15.39 -11.00 9.93
N LEU A 432 16.00 -10.06 10.64
CA LEU A 432 17.43 -9.94 10.87
C LEU A 432 17.74 -10.05 12.37
N THR A 433 18.83 -10.72 12.71
CA THR A 433 19.35 -10.75 14.08
C THR A 433 20.19 -9.50 14.33
N GLY A 434 20.12 -8.93 15.53
CA GLY A 434 20.87 -7.73 15.91
C GLY A 434 20.04 -6.45 15.89
N ASP A 435 20.61 -5.39 16.47
CA ASP A 435 19.97 -4.08 16.54
C ASP A 435 20.32 -3.24 15.31
N HIS A 436 19.41 -3.25 14.34
CA HIS A 436 19.50 -2.44 13.13
C HIS A 436 18.63 -1.20 13.23
N ARG A 437 19.12 -0.06 12.74
CA ARG A 437 18.36 1.20 12.74
C ARG A 437 17.30 1.16 11.63
N PRO A 438 16.04 1.57 11.88
CA PRO A 438 15.09 1.84 10.81
C PRO A 438 15.66 2.78 9.75
N GLY A 439 15.49 2.43 8.48
CA GLY A 439 16.05 3.12 7.32
C GLY A 439 17.43 2.60 6.88
N ALA A 440 18.11 1.80 7.71
CA ALA A 440 19.33 1.13 7.29
C ALA A 440 19.05 0.11 6.18
N ARG A 441 20.01 -0.04 5.27
CA ARG A 441 20.00 -1.07 4.23
C ARG A 441 21.10 -2.07 4.53
N VAL A 442 20.72 -3.33 4.70
CA VAL A 442 21.60 -4.39 5.20
C VAL A 442 21.75 -5.48 4.14
N PRO A 443 22.95 -5.72 3.60
CA PRO A 443 23.19 -6.82 2.68
C PRO A 443 23.14 -8.14 3.44
N VAL A 444 22.40 -9.11 2.89
CA VAL A 444 22.20 -10.41 3.51
C VAL A 444 22.19 -11.53 2.47
N THR A 445 22.53 -12.73 2.93
CA THR A 445 22.16 -13.98 2.29
C THR A 445 20.83 -14.47 2.86
N LEU A 446 19.83 -14.68 2.02
CA LEU A 446 18.52 -15.22 2.42
C LEU A 446 18.66 -16.72 2.69
N VAL A 447 18.15 -17.24 3.81
CA VAL A 447 18.36 -18.67 4.16
C VAL A 447 17.07 -19.47 4.33
N HIS A 448 16.41 -19.32 5.46
CA HIS A 448 15.26 -20.13 5.87
C HIS A 448 14.00 -19.26 5.89
N HIS A 449 12.82 -19.86 5.69
CA HIS A 449 11.54 -19.16 5.82
C HIS A 449 10.51 -19.95 6.61
N ASP A 450 9.66 -19.26 7.38
CA ASP A 450 8.54 -19.87 8.11
C ASP A 450 7.23 -19.92 7.28
N GLY A 451 7.34 -19.53 6.00
CA GLY A 451 6.20 -19.42 5.07
C GLY A 451 5.52 -18.05 5.11
N ARG A 452 5.97 -17.14 5.97
CA ARG A 452 5.51 -15.74 6.05
C ARG A 452 6.66 -14.76 5.90
N THR A 453 7.83 -15.09 6.44
CA THR A 453 9.04 -14.28 6.43
C THR A 453 10.27 -15.13 6.16
N MET A 454 11.29 -14.55 5.53
CA MET A 454 12.61 -15.15 5.40
C MET A 454 13.54 -14.66 6.52
N ARG A 455 14.57 -15.43 6.84
CA ARG A 455 15.69 -15.00 7.68
C ARG A 455 16.84 -14.53 6.79
N GLY A 456 17.37 -13.35 7.08
CA GLY A 456 18.60 -12.85 6.49
C GLY A 456 19.79 -13.16 7.39
N LEU A 457 20.87 -13.69 6.82
CA LEU A 457 22.17 -13.75 7.46
C LEU A 457 23.02 -12.64 6.87
N GLU A 458 23.50 -11.74 7.72
CA GLU A 458 24.41 -10.67 7.30
C GLU A 458 25.67 -11.27 6.68
N ASP A 459 26.08 -10.72 5.56
CA ASP A 459 27.35 -11.09 4.96
C ASP A 459 28.47 -10.57 5.88
N GLY A 460 29.17 -11.48 6.57
CA GLY A 460 30.30 -11.11 7.42
C GLY A 460 31.39 -10.37 6.64
N PRO A 461 32.25 -9.57 7.30
CA PRO A 461 33.20 -8.68 6.62
C PRO A 461 34.30 -9.36 5.78
N ASP A 462 34.24 -10.67 5.49
CA ASP A 462 35.38 -11.42 4.92
C ASP A 462 35.00 -12.56 3.95
N ARG A 463 34.09 -12.30 3.00
CA ARG A 463 33.84 -13.22 1.85
C ARG A 463 34.04 -12.59 0.48
N ALA A 464 34.78 -11.48 0.42
CA ALA A 464 35.14 -10.78 -0.81
C ALA A 464 36.59 -11.03 -1.27
N GLN A 465 37.31 -11.97 -0.66
CA GLN A 465 38.59 -12.45 -1.17
C GLN A 465 38.53 -13.96 -1.38
N GLY A 466 38.60 -14.36 -2.65
CA GLY A 466 38.72 -15.75 -3.03
C GLY A 466 40.00 -16.34 -2.47
N THR A 467 39.89 -17.28 -1.53
CA THR A 467 40.94 -18.25 -1.28
C THR A 467 40.60 -19.50 -2.07
N GLY A 468 41.39 -19.75 -3.10
CA GLY A 468 41.31 -20.94 -3.93
C GLY A 468 41.39 -22.21 -3.09
N TYR A 469 40.58 -23.19 -3.45
CA TYR A 469 40.82 -24.57 -3.10
C TYR A 469 42.11 -25.01 -3.78
N THR A 470 43.23 -25.00 -3.05
CA THR A 470 44.43 -25.75 -3.42
C THR A 470 44.44 -27.08 -2.69
N ASN A 471 44.45 -28.16 -3.48
CA ASN A 471 44.73 -29.52 -3.06
C ASN A 471 46.10 -29.64 -2.37
N GLY A 472 46.16 -30.54 -1.40
CA GLY A 472 47.36 -31.29 -1.04
C GLY A 472 48.08 -30.85 0.22
N HIS A 473 48.12 -31.73 1.22
CA HIS A 473 49.37 -32.16 1.85
C HIS A 473 49.17 -33.40 2.73
N THR A 474 49.59 -34.54 2.17
CA THR A 474 50.11 -35.70 2.89
C THR A 474 51.30 -35.28 3.74
N HIS A 475 51.24 -35.55 5.05
CA HIS A 475 52.36 -35.39 5.97
C HIS A 475 53.22 -36.66 5.96
N GLY A 476 54.45 -36.53 5.44
CA GLY A 476 55.53 -37.47 5.69
C GLY A 476 56.25 -37.12 7.00
N TYR A 477 56.42 -38.11 7.86
CA TYR A 477 57.38 -38.09 8.97
C TYR A 477 58.55 -39.00 8.61
N GLY A 478 59.76 -38.45 8.63
CA GLY A 478 61.01 -39.20 8.54
C GLY A 478 61.78 -39.11 9.87
N HIS A 479 62.23 -40.25 10.38
CA HIS A 479 63.60 -40.56 10.81
C HIS A 479 63.65 -41.80 11.71
N GLY A 480 64.58 -42.72 11.46
CA GLY A 480 64.96 -43.76 12.41
C GLY A 480 65.62 -45.00 11.80
N TYR A 481 66.95 -44.99 11.78
CA TYR A 481 67.91 -46.07 11.47
C TYR A 481 67.51 -47.52 11.84
N ALA A 482 67.88 -48.49 10.98
CA ALA A 482 68.68 -49.67 11.36
C ALA A 482 69.02 -50.56 10.13
N HIS A 483 70.28 -50.98 10.07
CA HIS A 483 70.86 -51.98 9.15
C HIS A 483 70.25 -53.38 9.35
N GLY A 484 70.16 -54.17 8.27
CA GLY A 484 69.87 -55.61 8.36
C GLY A 484 69.84 -56.33 7.01
N HIS A 485 70.85 -57.14 6.80
CA HIS A 485 71.12 -58.12 5.73
C HIS A 485 69.93 -58.90 5.13
N GLY A 486 70.07 -59.31 3.86
CA GLY A 486 69.75 -60.70 3.45
C GLY A 486 69.00 -60.92 2.13
N CYS A 487 69.74 -61.45 1.15
CA CYS A 487 69.36 -62.43 0.10
C CYS A 487 68.21 -62.20 -0.90
N GLU A 488 68.61 -62.18 -2.18
CA GLU A 488 67.94 -62.66 -3.40
C GLU A 488 67.37 -64.11 -3.31
N PRO A 489 66.81 -64.72 -4.40
CA PRO A 489 65.83 -64.27 -5.39
C PRO A 489 64.74 -65.36 -5.66
N GLY A 490 63.74 -65.10 -6.52
CA GLY A 490 62.98 -66.22 -7.12
C GLY A 490 61.68 -65.88 -7.83
N ALA A 491 61.78 -65.68 -9.15
CA ALA A 491 60.89 -66.13 -10.23
C ALA A 491 59.41 -66.51 -9.94
N LYS A 492 58.49 -66.01 -10.78
CA LYS A 492 57.98 -66.73 -11.97
C LYS A 492 56.87 -65.98 -12.69
N ASP A 493 56.85 -66.22 -13.99
CA ASP A 493 55.89 -65.79 -15.01
C ASP A 493 54.44 -66.18 -14.74
N GLY A 494 53.52 -65.49 -15.40
CA GLY A 494 52.12 -65.90 -15.52
C GLY A 494 51.24 -64.86 -16.19
N THR A 495 51.30 -64.81 -17.52
CA THR A 495 50.37 -64.12 -18.43
C THR A 495 48.89 -64.44 -18.19
N ALA A 496 48.04 -63.42 -18.21
CA ALA A 496 46.84 -63.29 -19.06
C ALA A 496 46.21 -61.91 -18.86
#